data_AF-A0A2S6C5Z8-F1
#
_entry.id   AF-A0A2S6C5Z8-F1
#
_cell.length_a   1.000
_cell.length_b   1.000
_cell.length_c   1.000
_cell.angle_alpha   90.00
_cell.angle_beta   90.00
_cell.angle_gamma   90.00
#
_symmetry.space_group_name_H-M   'P 1'
#
loop_
_entity.id
_entity.type
_entity.pdbx_description
1 polymer ?
#
loop_
_entity_poly.entity_id
_entity_poly.type
_entity_poly.pdbx_seq_one_letter_code
_entity_poly.pdbx_strand_id
1 'polypeptide(L)'
;MTQGSAVSPADGTANGVINGAKKPLEKDSRLSTQSAYDLSVNGLEELVAFEDTPAGLCIVSKVDLPAGAHFAYLTSHQPQPSATWKTIQTSATTHTDPQSALLYMNHSCAPSLEVHTYAPDENGNYPQAPLQGELNGEIAHLNKSVGLAGDVRVARDRAVKKGDSLTFFYPSTEWKFDRSFDCLCGAGEGVCIEKVEGAHAIAEKDLGRWFFNDHILELAKKRDAK
;
A
#
# COMPACT_ATOMS: atom_id res chain seq x y z
N MET A 1 -21.46 -31.77 -75.45
CA MET A 1 -20.79 -31.95 -74.14
C MET A 1 -20.34 -30.55 -73.70
N THR A 2 -21.18 -29.83 -72.94
CA THR A 2 -21.02 -29.45 -71.50
C THR A 2 -19.99 -28.32 -71.29
N GLN A 3 -20.34 -27.03 -71.14
CA GLN A 3 -20.98 -26.25 -70.03
C GLN A 3 -20.21 -26.13 -68.69
N GLY A 4 -20.12 -24.87 -68.20
CA GLY A 4 -20.08 -24.41 -66.80
C GLY A 4 -18.68 -24.17 -66.20
N SER A 5 -18.42 -23.28 -65.21
CA SER A 5 -19.08 -22.13 -64.57
C SER A 5 -18.08 -21.58 -63.50
N ALA A 6 -18.31 -20.37 -62.99
CA ALA A 6 -17.52 -19.60 -62.00
C ALA A 6 -17.21 -20.31 -60.65
N VAL A 7 -16.33 -19.70 -59.82
CA VAL A 7 -16.50 -19.40 -58.36
C VAL A 7 -15.19 -18.82 -57.76
N SER A 8 -15.29 -17.70 -57.04
CA SER A 8 -14.28 -17.18 -56.10
C SER A 8 -14.38 -17.87 -54.72
N PRO A 9 -13.30 -17.86 -53.91
CA PRO A 9 -13.43 -17.37 -52.53
C PRO A 9 -12.27 -16.42 -52.17
N ALA A 10 -12.51 -15.24 -51.59
CA ALA A 10 -12.85 -14.96 -50.20
C ALA A 10 -11.65 -15.11 -49.23
N ASP A 11 -11.20 -13.94 -48.76
CA ASP A 11 -10.64 -13.58 -47.45
C ASP A 11 -9.81 -14.60 -46.66
N GLY A 12 -8.55 -14.20 -46.43
CA GLY A 12 -7.69 -14.71 -45.37
C GLY A 12 -6.95 -13.55 -44.72
N THR A 13 -7.66 -12.62 -44.09
CA THR A 13 -7.06 -11.60 -43.23
C THR A 13 -6.54 -12.27 -41.96
N ALA A 14 -5.22 -12.20 -41.77
CA ALA A 14 -4.58 -12.56 -40.51
C ALA A 14 -5.10 -11.61 -39.42
N ASN A 15 -5.93 -12.14 -38.51
CA ASN A 15 -6.33 -11.44 -37.29
C ASN A 15 -5.14 -11.34 -36.34
N GLY A 16 -4.34 -10.29 -36.53
CA GLY A 16 -3.46 -9.76 -35.49
C GLY A 16 -4.31 -9.19 -34.38
N VAL A 17 -4.43 -9.91 -33.27
CA VAL A 17 -4.94 -9.36 -32.02
C VAL A 17 -3.88 -8.39 -31.51
N ILE A 18 -4.06 -7.11 -31.81
CA ILE A 18 -3.33 -6.03 -31.18
C ILE A 18 -3.76 -5.98 -29.71
N ASN A 19 -2.92 -6.50 -28.82
CA ASN A 19 -3.03 -6.25 -27.39
C ASN A 19 -3.08 -4.73 -27.18
N GLY A 20 -4.22 -4.23 -26.71
CA GLY A 20 -4.40 -2.83 -26.36
C GLY A 20 -3.46 -2.49 -25.20
N ALA A 21 -2.28 -1.98 -25.52
CA ALA A 21 -1.39 -1.37 -24.54
C ALA A 21 -2.18 -0.24 -23.86
N LYS A 22 -2.42 -0.35 -22.55
CA LYS A 22 -2.96 0.76 -21.76
C LYS A 22 -2.05 1.97 -22.00
N LYS A 23 -2.64 3.11 -22.36
CA LYS A 23 -1.89 4.36 -22.53
C LYS A 23 -1.01 4.61 -21.30
N PRO A 24 0.24 5.09 -21.47
CA PRO A 24 1.08 5.49 -20.34
C PRO A 24 0.32 6.48 -19.45
N LEU A 25 0.46 6.32 -18.13
CA LEU A 25 -0.16 7.24 -17.18
C LEU A 25 0.47 8.63 -17.38
N GLU A 26 -0.33 9.62 -17.78
CA GLU A 26 0.12 11.01 -17.88
C GLU A 26 0.11 11.65 -16.49
N LYS A 27 1.18 12.39 -16.16
CA LYS A 27 1.33 13.01 -14.85
C LYS A 27 0.34 14.15 -14.65
N ASP A 28 -0.40 14.13 -13.55
CA ASP A 28 -1.21 15.29 -13.11
C ASP A 28 -0.29 16.39 -12.57
N SER A 29 -0.31 17.56 -13.21
CA SER A 29 0.54 18.71 -12.88
C SER A 29 0.26 19.31 -11.49
N ARG A 30 -0.84 18.90 -10.84
CA ARG A 30 -1.18 19.30 -9.46
C ARG A 30 -0.43 18.48 -8.40
N LEU A 31 0.18 17.36 -8.77
CA LEU A 31 0.92 16.50 -7.83
C LEU A 31 2.28 17.12 -7.52
N SER A 32 2.54 17.34 -6.23
CA SER A 32 3.84 17.82 -5.74
C SER A 32 4.93 16.81 -6.06
N THR A 33 6.10 17.31 -6.45
CA THR A 33 7.34 16.54 -6.59
C THR A 33 8.22 16.61 -5.34
N GLN A 34 7.78 17.37 -4.33
CA GLN A 34 8.50 17.58 -3.09
C GLN A 34 7.75 16.97 -1.92
N SER A 35 8.52 16.33 -1.05
CA SER A 35 8.02 15.78 0.22
C SER A 35 7.74 16.91 1.22
N ALA A 36 6.71 16.73 2.04
CA ALA A 36 6.46 17.56 3.21
C ALA A 36 7.37 17.19 4.39
N TYR A 37 8.01 16.03 4.35
CA TYR A 37 8.83 15.48 5.43
C TYR A 37 10.23 15.13 4.93
N ASP A 38 11.24 15.51 5.71
CA ASP A 38 12.61 15.07 5.51
C ASP A 38 12.76 13.59 5.89
N LEU A 39 13.70 12.88 5.25
CA LEU A 39 13.97 11.48 5.52
C LEU A 39 14.41 11.23 6.98
N SER A 40 15.08 12.21 7.59
CA SER A 40 15.57 12.17 8.98
C SER A 40 14.48 12.13 10.05
N VAL A 41 13.26 12.53 9.71
CA VAL A 41 12.14 12.58 10.67
C VAL A 41 11.83 11.19 11.24
N ASN A 42 12.09 10.13 10.48
CA ASN A 42 11.91 8.74 10.89
C ASN A 42 13.19 7.91 10.65
N GLY A 43 14.36 8.55 10.52
CA GLY A 43 15.65 7.87 10.33
C GLY A 43 15.75 7.05 9.03
N LEU A 44 15.13 7.51 7.94
CA LEU A 44 14.99 6.75 6.69
C LEU A 44 16.05 7.08 5.64
N GLU A 45 17.02 7.95 5.96
CA GLU A 45 18.01 8.49 5.03
C GLU A 45 18.76 7.38 4.28
N GLU A 46 19.07 6.27 4.96
CA GLU A 46 19.78 5.14 4.37
C GLU A 46 18.89 4.04 3.81
N LEU A 47 17.58 4.11 4.07
CA LEU A 47 16.62 3.06 3.70
C LEU A 47 15.79 3.42 2.47
N VAL A 48 15.48 4.71 2.28
CA VAL A 48 14.55 5.14 1.23
C VAL A 48 15.07 6.32 0.44
N ALA A 49 14.57 6.46 -0.79
CA ALA A 49 14.71 7.67 -1.59
C ALA A 49 13.34 8.07 -2.14
N PHE A 50 13.10 9.37 -2.30
CA PHE A 50 11.93 9.85 -3.02
C PHE A 50 12.09 9.64 -4.51
N GLU A 51 11.03 9.21 -5.18
CA GLU A 51 10.97 9.11 -6.63
C GLU A 51 9.70 9.79 -7.15
N ASP A 52 9.88 10.65 -8.14
CA ASP A 52 8.78 11.35 -8.79
C ASP A 52 8.26 10.54 -9.96
N THR A 53 6.99 10.12 -9.89
CA THR A 53 6.36 9.30 -10.92
C THR A 53 5.15 10.02 -11.53
N PRO A 54 4.61 9.55 -12.66
CA PRO A 54 3.35 10.09 -13.17
C PRO A 54 2.17 9.95 -12.21
N ALA A 55 2.22 8.98 -11.29
CA ALA A 55 1.20 8.80 -10.24
C ALA A 55 1.42 9.70 -9.01
N GLY A 56 2.47 10.52 -9.03
CA GLY A 56 2.88 11.39 -7.92
C GLY A 56 4.18 10.94 -7.26
N LEU A 57 4.56 11.66 -6.21
CA LEU A 57 5.75 11.34 -5.41
C LEU A 57 5.54 10.04 -4.64
N CYS A 58 6.51 9.14 -4.71
CA CYS A 58 6.56 7.91 -3.94
C CYS A 58 7.92 7.73 -3.27
N ILE A 59 8.08 6.64 -2.52
CA ILE A 59 9.39 6.21 -2.02
C ILE A 59 9.80 4.86 -2.61
N VAL A 60 11.10 4.72 -2.85
CA VAL A 60 11.76 3.49 -3.31
C VAL A 60 12.82 3.04 -2.33
N SER A 61 13.12 1.74 -2.30
CA SER A 61 14.14 1.18 -1.42
C SER A 61 15.55 1.60 -1.84
N LYS A 62 16.40 1.96 -0.88
CA LYS A 62 17.86 2.07 -1.06
C LYS A 62 18.61 0.76 -0.79
N VAL A 63 17.93 -0.23 -0.21
CA VAL A 63 18.54 -1.46 0.31
C VAL A 63 17.87 -2.73 -0.23
N ASP A 64 18.58 -3.84 -0.14
CA ASP A 64 18.04 -5.19 -0.35
C ASP A 64 17.65 -5.77 1.01
N LEU A 65 16.41 -6.28 1.14
CA LEU A 65 15.94 -6.94 2.36
C LEU A 65 15.14 -8.20 2.01
N PRO A 66 15.31 -9.31 2.74
CA PRO A 66 14.56 -10.54 2.50
C PRO A 66 13.10 -10.39 2.94
N ALA A 67 12.24 -11.28 2.43
CA ALA A 67 10.84 -11.36 2.82
C ALA A 67 10.68 -11.45 4.35
N GLY A 68 9.71 -10.72 4.91
CA GLY A 68 9.43 -10.69 6.35
C GLY A 68 10.44 -9.93 7.21
N ALA A 69 11.51 -9.38 6.63
CA ALA A 69 12.46 -8.56 7.38
C ALA A 69 11.80 -7.29 7.94
N HIS A 70 12.26 -6.84 9.10
CA HIS A 70 11.93 -5.51 9.58
C HIS A 70 12.48 -4.46 8.61
N PHE A 71 11.66 -3.48 8.25
CA PHE A 71 12.04 -2.36 7.39
C PHE A 71 12.29 -1.11 8.21
N ALA A 72 11.29 -0.61 8.94
CA ALA A 72 11.39 0.57 9.80
C ALA A 72 10.23 0.65 10.80
N TYR A 73 10.42 1.29 11.95
CA TYR A 73 9.31 1.64 12.84
C TYR A 73 8.56 2.89 12.37
N LEU A 74 7.28 3.03 12.73
CA LEU A 74 6.52 4.27 12.56
C LEU A 74 6.69 5.17 13.80
N THR A 75 7.77 5.95 13.82
CA THR A 75 8.23 6.70 15.00
C THR A 75 7.73 8.16 15.05
N SER A 76 7.24 8.66 13.92
CA SER A 76 6.69 10.01 13.77
C SER A 76 5.27 9.95 13.19
N HIS A 77 4.28 10.28 14.02
CA HIS A 77 2.88 10.28 13.63
C HIS A 77 2.06 11.24 14.51
N GLN A 78 0.85 11.57 14.06
CA GLN A 78 -0.12 12.35 14.82
C GLN A 78 -1.47 11.65 14.84
N PRO A 79 -1.99 11.28 16.04
CA PRO A 79 -3.34 10.74 16.17
C PRO A 79 -4.38 11.69 15.59
N GLN A 80 -5.35 11.13 14.86
CA GLN A 80 -6.42 11.88 14.23
C GLN A 80 -7.79 11.38 14.71
N PRO A 81 -8.77 12.28 14.91
CA PRO A 81 -10.11 11.90 15.38
C PRO A 81 -10.96 11.22 14.29
N SER A 82 -10.53 11.28 13.03
CA SER A 82 -11.27 10.74 11.89
C SER A 82 -10.33 10.36 10.74
N ALA A 83 -10.77 9.44 9.89
CA ALA A 83 -10.08 9.08 8.66
C ALA A 83 -9.90 10.30 7.73
N THR A 84 -8.72 10.39 7.12
CA THR A 84 -8.42 11.26 5.99
C THR A 84 -7.60 10.48 4.96
N TRP A 85 -7.38 11.05 3.78
CA TRP A 85 -6.55 10.43 2.74
C TRP A 85 -5.12 10.05 3.20
N LYS A 86 -4.61 10.67 4.29
CA LYS A 86 -3.27 10.42 4.83
C LYS A 86 -3.22 9.39 5.95
N THR A 87 -4.36 9.16 6.61
CA THR A 87 -4.35 8.39 7.85
C THR A 87 -4.27 6.91 7.58
N ILE A 88 -3.67 6.20 8.53
CA ILE A 88 -3.88 4.77 8.72
C ILE A 88 -4.71 4.54 9.98
N GLN A 89 -5.60 3.58 9.95
CA GLN A 89 -6.38 3.16 11.11
C GLN A 89 -5.55 2.19 11.97
N THR A 90 -5.49 2.44 13.28
CA THR A 90 -4.65 1.70 14.24
C THR A 90 -5.45 0.89 15.27
N SER A 91 -6.77 1.05 15.29
CA SER A 91 -7.72 0.23 16.03
C SER A 91 -9.10 0.30 15.38
N ALA A 92 -10.11 -0.37 15.94
CA ALA A 92 -11.48 -0.27 15.41
C ALA A 92 -12.03 1.17 15.32
N THR A 93 -11.47 2.12 16.09
CA THR A 93 -11.99 3.50 16.18
C THR A 93 -10.91 4.59 16.16
N THR A 94 -9.63 4.26 16.05
CA THR A 94 -8.54 5.24 16.10
C THR A 94 -7.75 5.27 14.80
N HIS A 95 -7.32 6.48 14.41
CA HIS A 95 -6.50 6.71 13.24
C HIS A 95 -5.27 7.54 13.62
N THR A 96 -4.24 7.46 12.80
CA THR A 96 -3.08 8.33 12.89
C THR A 96 -2.60 8.76 11.50
N ASP A 97 -2.09 9.97 11.41
CA ASP A 97 -1.41 10.52 10.23
C ASP A 97 0.10 10.25 10.37
N PRO A 98 0.71 9.43 9.50
CA PRO A 98 2.16 9.28 9.45
C PRO A 98 2.83 10.61 9.08
N GLN A 99 3.68 11.13 9.95
CA GLN A 99 4.39 12.40 9.74
C GLN A 99 5.83 12.15 9.31
N SER A 100 6.01 11.37 8.24
CA SER A 100 7.33 11.03 7.71
C SER A 100 7.25 10.65 6.23
N ALA A 101 8.40 10.29 5.65
CA ALA A 101 8.46 9.78 4.28
C ALA A 101 7.60 8.51 4.07
N LEU A 102 7.24 7.78 5.13
CA LEU A 102 6.35 6.62 5.06
C LEU A 102 4.94 6.97 4.56
N LEU A 103 4.52 8.24 4.66
CA LEU A 103 3.28 8.73 4.04
C LEU A 103 3.24 8.51 2.52
N TYR A 104 4.41 8.43 1.88
CA TYR A 104 4.54 8.31 0.42
C TYR A 104 4.63 6.85 -0.05
N MET A 105 4.36 5.87 0.82
CA MET A 105 4.14 4.50 0.39
C MET A 105 2.81 4.40 -0.35
N ASN A 106 2.86 4.10 -1.64
CA ASN A 106 1.65 3.98 -2.44
C ASN A 106 0.94 2.64 -2.24
N HIS A 107 -0.33 2.59 -2.66
CA HIS A 107 -1.10 1.35 -2.66
C HIS A 107 -0.56 0.35 -3.70
N SER A 108 -0.46 -0.92 -3.31
CA SER A 108 -0.36 -2.04 -4.25
C SER A 108 -1.15 -3.26 -3.78
N CYS A 109 -1.80 -3.94 -4.72
CA CYS A 109 -2.42 -5.26 -4.50
C CYS A 109 -1.39 -6.41 -4.53
N ALA A 110 -0.15 -6.14 -4.92
CA ALA A 110 1.00 -7.03 -4.74
C ALA A 110 2.07 -6.24 -3.99
N PRO A 111 1.86 -5.97 -2.69
CA PRO A 111 2.66 -5.02 -1.94
C PRO A 111 4.10 -5.50 -1.74
N SER A 112 5.02 -4.56 -1.59
CA SER A 112 6.40 -4.85 -1.19
C SER A 112 6.58 -4.81 0.33
N LEU A 113 5.67 -4.16 1.05
CA LEU A 113 5.70 -3.97 2.49
C LEU A 113 4.35 -4.30 3.15
N GLU A 114 4.41 -4.70 4.42
CA GLU A 114 3.29 -4.88 5.34
C GLU A 114 3.40 -3.84 6.47
N VAL A 115 2.30 -3.15 6.78
CA VAL A 115 2.25 -2.12 7.83
C VAL A 115 1.50 -2.70 9.03
N HIS A 116 2.24 -3.06 10.08
CA HIS A 116 1.71 -3.55 11.33
C HIS A 116 1.44 -2.37 12.26
N THR A 117 0.18 -2.12 12.61
CA THR A 117 -0.22 -0.97 13.41
C THR A 117 -0.30 -1.34 14.89
N TYR A 118 0.09 -0.40 15.75
CA TYR A 118 -0.09 -0.51 17.19
C TYR A 118 -1.26 0.37 17.62
N ALA A 119 -2.18 -0.21 18.38
CA ALA A 119 -3.29 0.52 18.96
C ALA A 119 -2.82 1.35 20.17
N PRO A 120 -3.40 2.54 20.39
CA PRO A 120 -3.23 3.22 21.66
C PRO A 120 -3.95 2.48 22.80
N ASP A 121 -3.54 2.74 24.03
CA ASP A 121 -4.25 2.31 25.24
C ASP A 121 -5.59 3.06 25.43
N GLU A 122 -6.33 2.74 26.49
CA GLU A 122 -7.61 3.37 26.83
C GLU A 122 -7.50 4.89 27.07
N ASN A 123 -6.30 5.40 27.35
CA ASN A 123 -6.02 6.82 27.55
C ASN A 123 -5.50 7.51 26.28
N GLY A 124 -5.40 6.79 25.16
CA GLY A 124 -4.90 7.32 23.90
C GLY A 124 -3.37 7.30 23.76
N ASN A 125 -2.63 6.66 24.67
CA ASN A 125 -1.18 6.60 24.61
C ASN A 125 -0.73 5.45 23.71
N TYR A 126 0.16 5.73 22.75
CA TYR A 126 0.78 4.68 21.95
C TYR A 126 1.96 4.04 22.69
N PRO A 127 2.28 2.77 22.38
CA PRO A 127 3.42 2.08 22.97
C PRO A 127 4.73 2.87 22.82
N GLN A 128 5.53 2.91 23.87
CA GLN A 128 6.84 3.57 23.87
C GLN A 128 7.98 2.64 23.45
N ALA A 129 7.66 1.36 23.24
CA ALA A 129 8.58 0.32 22.81
C ALA A 129 7.85 -0.64 21.85
N PRO A 130 8.57 -1.33 20.96
CA PRO A 130 8.01 -2.33 20.06
C PRO A 130 7.28 -3.41 20.84
N LEU A 131 6.17 -3.91 20.29
CA LEU A 131 5.47 -5.05 20.89
C LEU A 131 6.30 -6.33 20.77
N GLN A 132 7.17 -6.40 19.77
CA GLN A 132 8.14 -7.48 19.54
C GLN A 132 9.43 -6.91 18.94
N GLY A 133 10.58 -7.43 19.37
CA GLY A 133 11.88 -6.99 18.89
C GLY A 133 12.45 -5.80 19.65
N GLU A 134 13.54 -5.24 19.12
CA GLU A 134 14.19 -4.04 19.65
C GLU A 134 14.07 -2.91 18.63
N LEU A 135 14.16 -1.66 19.09
CA LEU A 135 14.16 -0.49 18.21
C LEU A 135 15.42 -0.41 17.33
N ASN A 136 16.41 -1.31 17.47
CA ASN A 136 17.64 -1.34 16.67
C ASN A 136 18.37 0.02 16.54
N GLY A 137 18.23 0.91 17.53
CA GLY A 137 18.78 2.27 17.50
C GLY A 137 17.81 3.36 17.00
N GLU A 138 16.64 3.00 16.46
CA GLU A 138 15.57 3.91 16.00
C GLU A 138 14.88 4.68 17.15
N ILE A 139 15.26 4.43 18.41
CA ILE A 139 14.85 5.23 19.60
C ILE A 139 15.12 6.72 19.39
N ALA A 140 16.20 7.06 18.67
CA ALA A 140 16.59 8.46 18.46
C ALA A 140 15.52 9.28 17.73
N HIS A 141 14.70 8.63 16.90
CA HIS A 141 13.65 9.26 16.09
C HIS A 141 12.25 9.06 16.69
N LEU A 142 12.15 8.38 17.84
CA LEU A 142 10.88 8.20 18.53
C LEU A 142 10.40 9.53 19.11
N ASN A 143 9.26 9.99 18.62
CA ASN A 143 8.53 11.05 19.29
C ASN A 143 7.89 10.51 20.58
N LYS A 144 8.63 10.60 21.69
CA LYS A 144 8.21 10.10 23.01
C LYS A 144 6.94 10.75 23.56
N SER A 145 6.52 11.90 23.03
CA SER A 145 5.24 12.49 23.46
C SER A 145 4.04 11.79 22.84
N VAL A 146 4.23 11.01 21.77
CA VAL A 146 3.15 10.30 21.06
C VAL A 146 3.32 8.79 21.19
N GLY A 147 4.51 8.25 20.90
CA GLY A 147 4.81 6.81 20.90
C GLY A 147 5.01 6.22 19.50
N LEU A 148 4.88 4.90 19.40
CA LEU A 148 5.02 4.12 18.17
C LEU A 148 3.65 3.77 17.59
N ALA A 149 3.41 4.16 16.34
CA ALA A 149 2.18 3.79 15.63
C ALA A 149 2.23 2.38 15.03
N GLY A 150 3.40 1.73 15.01
CA GLY A 150 3.57 0.44 14.37
C GLY A 150 4.99 0.14 13.90
N ASP A 151 5.11 -0.95 13.15
CA ASP A 151 6.30 -1.35 12.41
C ASP A 151 5.98 -1.73 10.97
N VAL A 152 6.91 -1.43 10.07
CA VAL A 152 6.84 -1.74 8.65
C VAL A 152 7.77 -2.90 8.37
N ARG A 153 7.26 -3.93 7.71
CA ARG A 153 8.02 -5.14 7.34
C ARG A 153 8.01 -5.34 5.84
N VAL A 154 9.03 -6.00 5.33
CA VAL A 154 9.02 -6.54 3.98
C VAL A 154 7.93 -7.59 3.88
N ALA A 155 7.14 -7.54 2.81
CA ALA A 155 6.06 -8.49 2.58
C ALA A 155 6.54 -9.95 2.73
N ARG A 156 5.69 -10.81 3.29
CA ARG A 156 6.09 -12.18 3.63
C ARG A 156 6.31 -13.10 2.42
N ASP A 157 5.82 -12.71 1.25
CA ASP A 157 5.83 -13.50 0.03
C ASP A 157 6.86 -13.02 -1.01
N ARG A 158 7.55 -11.90 -0.77
CA ARG A 158 8.61 -11.40 -1.66
C ARG A 158 9.69 -10.60 -0.92
N ALA A 159 10.90 -10.63 -1.46
CA ALA A 159 11.96 -9.73 -1.03
C ALA A 159 11.74 -8.31 -1.59
N VAL A 160 12.40 -7.34 -0.96
CA VAL A 160 12.59 -5.97 -1.48
C VAL A 160 14.01 -5.86 -2.04
N LYS A 161 14.12 -5.29 -3.24
CA LYS A 161 15.39 -4.92 -3.86
C LYS A 161 15.59 -3.42 -3.86
N LYS A 162 16.85 -2.99 -3.85
CA LYS A 162 17.19 -1.59 -4.09
C LYS A 162 16.56 -1.13 -5.41
N GLY A 163 15.86 -0.01 -5.36
CA GLY A 163 15.08 0.56 -6.47
C GLY A 163 13.63 0.08 -6.54
N ASP A 164 13.22 -0.91 -5.75
CA ASP A 164 11.81 -1.32 -5.70
C ASP A 164 10.95 -0.20 -5.10
N SER A 165 9.80 0.06 -5.71
CA SER A 165 8.77 0.91 -5.10
C SER A 165 8.29 0.29 -3.79
N LEU A 166 8.25 1.11 -2.76
CA LEU A 166 7.77 0.72 -1.43
C LEU A 166 6.27 0.99 -1.38
N THR A 167 5.50 -0.09 -1.30
CA THR A 167 4.04 -0.07 -1.41
C THR A 167 3.44 -1.03 -0.39
N PHE A 168 2.23 -0.71 0.06
CA PHE A 168 1.49 -1.60 0.96
C PHE A 168 0.03 -1.71 0.52
N PHE A 169 -0.64 -2.76 1.00
CA PHE A 169 -2.04 -2.97 0.70
C PHE A 169 -2.89 -2.11 1.63
N TYR A 170 -3.26 -0.91 1.21
CA TYR A 170 -4.04 0.05 2.01
C TYR A 170 -5.18 -0.54 2.87
N PRO A 171 -6.07 -1.42 2.34
CA PRO A 171 -7.11 -2.06 3.15
C PRO A 171 -6.60 -2.90 4.33
N SER A 172 -5.32 -3.29 4.36
CA SER A 172 -4.70 -3.99 5.50
C SER A 172 -4.72 -3.19 6.80
N THR A 173 -4.80 -1.86 6.69
CA THR A 173 -4.83 -0.94 7.83
C THR A 173 -6.17 -0.27 7.99
N GLU A 174 -6.91 -0.03 6.90
CA GLU A 174 -8.05 0.90 6.83
C GLU A 174 -9.35 0.19 6.44
N TRP A 175 -10.36 0.29 7.32
CA TRP A 175 -11.66 -0.35 7.11
C TRP A 175 -12.46 0.34 6.01
N LYS A 176 -12.50 1.68 6.04
CA LYS A 176 -13.25 2.48 5.09
C LYS A 176 -12.51 3.79 4.83
N PHE A 177 -12.16 4.02 3.57
CA PHE A 177 -11.51 5.26 3.15
C PHE A 177 -12.46 6.45 3.22
N ASP A 178 -11.88 7.64 3.44
CA ASP A 178 -12.59 8.91 3.26
C ASP A 178 -13.00 9.12 1.79
N ARG A 179 -12.19 8.61 0.85
CA ARG A 179 -12.39 8.67 -0.60
C ARG A 179 -11.90 7.39 -1.27
N SER A 180 -12.79 6.72 -2.00
CA SER A 180 -12.42 5.59 -2.86
C SER A 180 -11.67 6.05 -4.11
N PHE A 181 -10.81 5.20 -4.67
CA PHE A 181 -10.10 5.49 -5.92
C PHE A 181 -9.90 4.23 -6.78
N ASP A 182 -9.73 4.44 -8.09
CA ASP A 182 -9.39 3.36 -9.02
C ASP A 182 -7.93 2.96 -8.85
N CYS A 183 -7.67 1.66 -8.75
CA CYS A 183 -6.36 1.11 -8.48
C CYS A 183 -5.50 1.10 -9.74
N LEU A 184 -4.32 1.70 -9.64
CA LEU A 184 -3.33 1.81 -10.71
C LEU A 184 -2.05 1.00 -10.42
N CYS A 185 -2.12 0.03 -9.49
CA CYS A 185 -0.92 -0.66 -8.98
C CYS A 185 -0.24 -1.63 -9.96
N GLY A 186 -0.96 -2.09 -10.99
CA GLY A 186 -0.39 -2.99 -12.00
C GLY A 186 -0.18 -4.44 -11.55
N ALA A 187 -0.72 -4.87 -10.40
CA ALA A 187 -0.52 -6.23 -9.85
C ALA A 187 -1.06 -7.40 -10.71
N GLY A 188 -1.70 -7.11 -11.86
CA GLY A 188 -2.26 -8.11 -12.76
C GLY A 188 -3.70 -8.51 -12.42
N GLU A 189 -4.33 -9.18 -13.39
CA GLU A 189 -5.69 -9.72 -13.23
C GLU A 189 -5.71 -10.83 -12.18
N GLY A 190 -6.80 -10.92 -11.41
CA GLY A 190 -6.93 -11.87 -10.31
C GLY A 190 -6.19 -11.48 -9.03
N VAL A 191 -5.18 -10.60 -9.10
CA VAL A 191 -4.50 -10.03 -7.92
C VAL A 191 -5.05 -8.65 -7.59
N CYS A 192 -5.19 -7.76 -8.56
CA CYS A 192 -5.70 -6.40 -8.35
C CYS A 192 -7.16 -6.39 -7.89
N ILE A 193 -7.50 -5.54 -6.90
CA ILE A 193 -8.89 -5.35 -6.44
C ILE A 193 -9.66 -4.28 -7.24
N GLU A 194 -9.02 -3.70 -8.27
CA GLU A 194 -9.55 -2.70 -9.21
C GLU A 194 -9.96 -1.35 -8.60
N LYS A 195 -10.70 -1.34 -7.49
CA LYS A 195 -11.13 -0.15 -6.77
C LYS A 195 -10.79 -0.29 -5.29
N VAL A 196 -10.12 0.71 -4.73
CA VAL A 196 -9.74 0.73 -3.32
C VAL A 196 -10.80 1.50 -2.53
N GLU A 197 -11.54 0.78 -1.69
CA GLU A 197 -12.63 1.35 -0.86
C GLU A 197 -12.40 1.09 0.64
N GLY A 198 -11.45 0.22 0.97
CA GLY A 198 -11.14 -0.22 2.33
C GLY A 198 -11.54 -1.68 2.55
N ALA A 199 -11.14 -2.25 3.69
CA ALA A 199 -11.38 -3.67 3.96
C ALA A 199 -12.86 -4.05 4.01
N HIS A 200 -13.75 -3.09 4.29
CA HIS A 200 -15.19 -3.32 4.29
C HIS A 200 -15.73 -3.85 2.94
N ALA A 201 -15.05 -3.56 1.84
CA ALA A 201 -15.42 -4.02 0.49
C ALA A 201 -14.76 -5.36 0.10
N ILE A 202 -13.83 -5.88 0.90
CA ILE A 202 -13.15 -7.15 0.63
C ILE A 202 -14.00 -8.31 1.15
N ALA A 203 -14.33 -9.26 0.28
CA ALA A 203 -15.11 -10.44 0.65
C ALA A 203 -14.36 -11.33 1.66
N GLU A 204 -15.11 -11.99 2.56
CA GLU A 204 -14.54 -12.85 3.61
C GLU A 204 -13.51 -13.86 3.05
N LYS A 205 -13.87 -14.53 1.95
CA LYS A 205 -13.01 -15.51 1.27
C LYS A 205 -11.66 -14.96 0.79
N ASP A 206 -11.57 -13.64 0.58
CA ASP A 206 -10.39 -12.96 0.04
C ASP A 206 -9.51 -12.37 1.15
N LEU A 207 -9.94 -12.36 2.42
CA LEU A 207 -9.18 -11.81 3.54
C LEU A 207 -7.86 -12.57 3.82
N GLY A 208 -7.73 -13.81 3.34
CA GLY A 208 -6.49 -14.59 3.46
C GLY A 208 -5.41 -14.24 2.42
N ARG A 209 -5.72 -13.41 1.41
CA ARG A 209 -4.81 -13.12 0.29
C ARG A 209 -3.72 -12.11 0.65
N TRP A 210 -3.99 -11.23 1.62
CA TRP A 210 -3.07 -10.20 2.06
C TRP A 210 -2.85 -10.27 3.56
N PHE A 211 -1.85 -9.54 4.02
CA PHE A 211 -1.76 -9.19 5.43
C PHE A 211 -2.88 -8.20 5.79
N PHE A 212 -3.47 -8.38 6.96
CA PHE A 212 -4.43 -7.46 7.58
C PHE A 212 -4.09 -7.34 9.05
N ASN A 213 -4.22 -6.13 9.60
CA ASN A 213 -4.11 -5.92 11.03
C ASN A 213 -5.30 -6.52 11.77
N ASP A 214 -5.08 -6.90 13.03
CA ASP A 214 -6.07 -7.61 13.85
C ASP A 214 -7.39 -6.83 13.95
N HIS A 215 -7.35 -5.50 14.12
CA HIS A 215 -8.55 -4.68 14.19
C HIS A 215 -9.39 -4.73 12.91
N ILE A 216 -8.75 -4.88 11.74
CA ILE A 216 -9.47 -5.02 10.47
C ILE A 216 -10.13 -6.39 10.36
N LEU A 217 -9.43 -7.46 10.75
CA LEU A 217 -9.99 -8.81 10.76
C LEU A 217 -11.17 -8.92 11.74
N GLU A 218 -11.09 -8.26 12.90
CA GLU A 218 -12.20 -8.18 13.84
C GLU A 218 -13.41 -7.42 13.28
N LEU A 219 -13.20 -6.32 12.55
CA LEU A 219 -14.26 -5.58 11.88
C LEU A 219 -14.91 -6.41 10.77
N ALA A 220 -14.11 -7.14 9.98
CA ALA A 220 -14.58 -8.06 8.96
C ALA A 220 -15.45 -9.17 9.57
N LYS A 221 -14.97 -9.81 10.64
CA LYS A 221 -15.74 -10.82 11.38
C LYS A 221 -17.09 -10.28 11.87
N LYS A 222 -17.14 -9.03 12.35
CA LYS A 222 -18.39 -8.38 12.79
C LYS A 222 -19.33 -8.06 11.63
N ARG A 223 -18.80 -7.75 10.45
CA ARG A 223 -19.58 -7.54 9.22
C ARG A 223 -20.21 -8.85 8.75
N ASP A 224 -19.44 -9.92 8.71
CA ASP A 224 -19.80 -11.20 8.10
C ASP A 224 -20.61 -12.12 9.02
N ALA A 225 -20.62 -11.86 10.33
CA ALA A 225 -21.47 -12.55 11.30
C ALA A 225 -22.96 -12.11 11.28
N LYS A 226 -23.33 -11.18 10.39
CA LYS A 226 -24.69 -10.65 10.23
C LYS A 226 -25.40 -11.27 9.03
#